data_AF-A0A652LG22-F1
#
_entry.id   AF-A0A652LG22-F1
#
_cell.length_a   1.000
_cell.length_b   1.000
_cell.length_c   1.000
_cell.angle_alpha   90.00
_cell.angle_beta   90.00
_cell.angle_gamma   90.00
#
_symmetry.space_group_name_H-M   'P 1'
#
loop_
_entity.id
_entity.type
_entity.pdbx_description
1 polymer ?
#
loop_
_entity_poly.entity_id
_entity_poly.type
_entity_poly.pdbx_seq_one_letter_code
_entity_poly.pdbx_strand_id
1 'polypeptide(L)'
;HVHAIAAWVVCALALAMWLVLRVVDAPDDTRARARDLIVVLLAQGGIGYVQYFTGVPEILVAAHMLGSALMWIAVLRLLLSLRERPVTTPGIPAQPDAALASA
;
A
#
# COMPACT_ATOMS: atom_id res chain seq x y z
N HIS A 1 7.88 -24.52 -4.96
CA HIS A 1 6.61 -24.63 -4.23
C HIS A 1 6.45 -23.66 -3.06
N VAL A 2 7.45 -23.49 -2.17
CA VAL A 2 7.37 -22.55 -1.03
C VAL A 2 6.95 -21.14 -1.43
N HIS A 3 7.52 -20.59 -2.50
CA HIS A 3 7.15 -19.26 -3.00
C HIS A 3 5.65 -19.14 -3.34
N ALA A 4 5.10 -20.13 -4.05
CA ALA A 4 3.67 -20.12 -4.41
C ALA A 4 2.78 -20.22 -3.17
N ILE A 5 3.18 -21.00 -2.15
CA ILE A 5 2.47 -21.07 -0.87
C ILE A 5 2.48 -19.70 -0.19
N ALA A 6 3.65 -19.05 -0.11
CA ALA A 6 3.76 -17.71 0.45
C ALA A 6 2.91 -16.68 -0.32
N ALA A 7 2.88 -16.74 -1.64
CA ALA A 7 2.04 -15.89 -2.48
C ALA A 7 0.54 -16.08 -2.18
N TRP A 8 0.09 -17.33 -2.04
CA TRP A 8 -1.29 -17.63 -1.65
C TRP A 8 -1.62 -17.14 -0.24
N VAL A 9 -0.71 -17.29 0.72
CA VAL A 9 -0.87 -16.75 2.09
C VAL A 9 -1.01 -15.22 2.04
N VAL A 10 -0.16 -14.53 1.28
CA VAL A 10 -0.26 -13.07 1.10
C VAL A 10 -1.59 -12.67 0.48
N CYS A 11 -2.07 -13.39 -0.54
CA CYS A 11 -3.38 -13.12 -1.16
C CYS A 11 -4.52 -13.29 -0.16
N ALA A 12 -4.51 -14.37 0.64
CA ALA A 12 -5.52 -14.62 1.65
C ALA A 12 -5.51 -13.56 2.76
N LEU A 13 -4.32 -13.19 3.25
CA LEU A 13 -4.17 -12.14 4.26
C LEU A 13 -4.60 -10.77 3.73
N ALA A 14 -4.26 -10.43 2.49
CA ALA A 14 -4.69 -9.19 1.87
C ALA A 14 -6.21 -9.13 1.72
N LEU A 15 -6.85 -10.24 1.31
CA LEU A 15 -8.31 -10.33 1.21
C LEU A 15 -8.97 -10.20 2.58
N ALA A 16 -8.46 -10.91 3.59
CA ALA A 16 -8.94 -10.82 4.96
C ALA A 16 -8.82 -9.38 5.50
N MET A 17 -7.67 -8.73 5.30
CA MET A 17 -7.46 -7.33 5.67
C MET A 17 -8.44 -6.39 4.96
N TRP A 18 -8.65 -6.56 3.65
CA TRP A 18 -9.62 -5.76 2.90
C TRP A 18 -11.05 -5.91 3.43
N LEU A 19 -11.45 -7.13 3.81
CA LEU A 19 -12.75 -7.38 4.45
C LEU A 19 -12.83 -6.73 5.84
N VAL A 20 -11.79 -6.82 6.65
CA VAL A 20 -11.74 -6.16 7.97
C VAL A 20 -11.88 -4.65 7.81
N LEU A 21 -11.15 -4.02 6.87
CA LEU A 21 -11.24 -2.59 6.59
C LEU A 21 -12.65 -2.15 6.13
N ARG A 22 -13.40 -3.05 5.48
CA ARG A 22 -14.82 -2.83 5.14
C ARG A 22 -15.73 -2.93 6.35
N VAL A 23 -15.48 -3.89 7.25
CA VAL A 23 -16.29 -4.12 8.45
C VAL A 23 -16.12 -3.03 9.50
N VAL A 24 -14.90 -2.49 9.66
CA VAL A 24 -14.61 -1.43 10.64
C VAL A 24 -14.83 -0.02 10.09
N ASP A 25 -15.45 0.12 8.92
CA ASP A 25 -15.71 1.40 8.26
C ASP A 25 -14.46 2.31 8.13
N ALA A 26 -13.30 1.72 7.81
CA ALA A 26 -12.04 2.46 7.65
C ALA A 26 -12.16 3.57 6.57
N PRO A 27 -11.39 4.67 6.62
CA PRO A 27 -11.50 5.76 5.65
C PRO A 27 -11.48 5.32 4.18
N ASP A 28 -12.23 6.02 3.32
CA ASP A 28 -12.36 5.67 1.90
C ASP A 28 -11.02 5.55 1.16
N ASP A 29 -10.06 6.44 1.44
CA ASP A 29 -8.72 6.36 0.83
C ASP A 29 -8.03 5.04 1.20
N THR A 30 -8.05 4.63 2.47
CA THR A 30 -7.46 3.36 2.94
C THR A 30 -8.13 2.15 2.27
N ARG A 31 -9.46 2.15 2.15
CA ARG A 31 -10.18 1.07 1.45
C ARG A 31 -9.83 1.02 -0.04
N ALA A 32 -9.65 2.17 -0.68
CA ALA A 32 -9.21 2.26 -2.06
C ALA A 32 -7.78 1.71 -2.23
N ARG A 33 -6.83 2.05 -1.35
CA ARG A 33 -5.47 1.49 -1.36
C ARG A 33 -5.46 -0.02 -1.17
N ALA A 34 -6.28 -0.54 -0.26
CA ALA A 34 -6.40 -1.98 -0.04
C ALA A 34 -6.95 -2.70 -1.27
N ARG A 35 -7.96 -2.13 -1.95
CA ARG A 35 -8.47 -2.65 -3.22
C ARG A 35 -7.37 -2.65 -4.30
N ASP A 36 -6.60 -1.58 -4.43
CA ASP A 36 -5.54 -1.49 -5.43
C ASP A 36 -4.48 -2.58 -5.21
N LEU A 37 -4.10 -2.86 -3.95
CA LEU A 37 -3.21 -3.97 -3.60
C LEU A 37 -3.77 -5.33 -4.04
N ILE A 38 -5.06 -5.60 -3.83
CA ILE A 38 -5.72 -6.84 -4.26
C ILE A 38 -5.64 -6.99 -5.78
N VAL A 39 -5.95 -5.94 -6.53
CA VAL A 39 -5.89 -5.97 -8.00
C VAL A 39 -4.47 -6.31 -8.48
N VAL A 40 -3.45 -5.70 -7.89
CA VAL A 40 -2.04 -5.98 -8.24
C VAL A 40 -1.66 -7.42 -7.89
N LEU A 41 -2.06 -7.93 -6.72
CA LEU A 41 -1.79 -9.32 -6.32
C LEU A 41 -2.44 -10.34 -7.27
N LEU A 42 -3.69 -10.12 -7.66
CA LEU A 42 -4.41 -11.00 -8.58
C LEU A 42 -3.78 -10.99 -9.99
N ALA A 43 -3.45 -9.80 -10.49
CA ALA A 43 -2.72 -9.66 -11.75
C ALA A 43 -1.38 -10.40 -11.68
N GLN A 44 -0.67 -10.29 -10.55
CA GLN A 44 0.60 -10.96 -10.35
C GLN A 44 0.50 -12.48 -10.28
N GLY A 45 -0.47 -12.98 -9.51
CA GLY A 45 -0.76 -14.41 -9.47
C GLY A 45 -1.02 -14.94 -10.88
N GLY A 46 -1.82 -14.22 -11.66
CA GLY A 46 -2.08 -14.53 -13.07
C GLY A 46 -0.80 -14.61 -13.91
N ILE A 47 0.07 -13.59 -13.88
CA ILE A 47 1.34 -13.58 -14.62
C ILE A 47 2.22 -14.76 -14.17
N GLY A 48 2.35 -15.00 -12.87
CA GLY A 48 3.13 -16.13 -12.33
C GLY A 48 2.62 -17.50 -12.79
N TYR A 49 1.30 -17.69 -12.87
CA TYR A 49 0.72 -18.92 -13.42
C TYR A 49 1.00 -19.05 -14.92
N VAL A 50 0.83 -17.98 -15.69
CA VAL A 50 1.15 -18.02 -17.12
C VAL A 50 2.63 -18.35 -17.33
N GLN A 51 3.55 -17.75 -16.56
CA GLN A 51 4.97 -18.09 -16.59
C GLN A 51 5.24 -19.56 -16.28
N TYR A 52 4.59 -20.10 -15.24
CA TYR A 52 4.73 -21.50 -14.86
C TYR A 52 4.34 -22.44 -16.00
N PHE A 53 3.22 -22.18 -16.68
CA PHE A 53 2.73 -23.02 -17.78
C PHE A 53 3.44 -22.78 -19.11
N THR A 54 3.97 -21.58 -19.34
CA THR A 54 4.66 -21.22 -20.61
C THR A 54 6.17 -21.43 -20.55
N GLY A 55 6.72 -21.91 -19.44
CA GLY A 55 8.16 -22.18 -19.32
C GLY A 55 9.01 -20.93 -19.14
N VAL A 56 8.53 -19.96 -18.35
CA VAL A 56 9.25 -18.72 -17.94
C VAL A 56 9.83 -17.87 -19.08
N PRO A 57 8.99 -17.38 -20.02
CA PRO A 57 9.46 -16.49 -21.08
C PRO A 57 9.90 -15.12 -20.52
N GLU A 58 10.97 -14.58 -21.10
CA GLU A 58 11.69 -13.39 -20.59
C GLU A 58 10.80 -12.14 -20.44
N ILE A 59 9.90 -11.89 -21.41
CA ILE A 59 8.98 -10.75 -21.37
C ILE A 59 8.02 -10.85 -20.17
N LEU A 60 7.51 -12.06 -19.88
CA LEU A 60 6.67 -12.26 -18.71
C LEU A 60 7.47 -12.15 -17.42
N VAL A 61 8.75 -12.55 -17.40
CA VAL A 61 9.64 -12.30 -16.26
C VAL A 61 9.78 -10.81 -16.01
N ALA A 62 10.04 -10.00 -17.05
CA ALA A 62 10.12 -8.55 -16.92
C ALA A 62 8.80 -7.95 -16.40
N ALA A 63 7.67 -8.38 -16.94
CA ALA A 63 6.34 -7.97 -16.47
C ALA A 63 6.11 -8.39 -15.01
N HIS A 64 6.54 -9.59 -14.62
CA HIS A 64 6.44 -10.08 -13.25
C HIS A 64 7.34 -9.25 -12.32
N MET A 65 8.57 -8.92 -12.70
CA MET A 65 9.45 -8.10 -11.86
C MET A 65 8.91 -6.67 -11.71
N LEU A 66 8.38 -6.08 -12.79
CA LEU A 66 7.71 -4.79 -12.73
C LEU A 66 6.49 -4.83 -11.79
N GLY A 67 5.64 -5.86 -11.93
CA GLY A 67 4.48 -6.02 -11.05
C GLY A 67 4.88 -6.25 -9.59
N SER A 68 6.02 -6.89 -9.31
CA SER A 68 6.55 -6.99 -7.93
C SER A 68 6.94 -5.63 -7.35
N ALA A 69 7.52 -4.74 -8.16
CA ALA A 69 7.80 -3.37 -7.74
C ALA A 69 6.50 -2.59 -7.47
N LEU A 70 5.50 -2.72 -8.34
CA LEU A 70 4.18 -2.10 -8.15
C LEU A 70 3.45 -2.64 -6.92
N MET A 71 3.58 -3.94 -6.63
CA MET A 71 3.05 -4.56 -5.42
C MET A 71 3.65 -3.90 -4.17
N TRP A 72 4.97 -3.72 -4.13
CA TRP A 72 5.63 -3.02 -3.02
C TRP A 72 5.16 -1.57 -2.87
N ILE A 73 4.99 -0.85 -3.98
CA ILE A 73 4.42 0.50 -3.96
C ILE A 73 3.00 0.46 -3.37
N ALA A 74 2.15 -0.47 -3.77
CA ALA A 74 0.80 -0.61 -3.23
C ALA A 74 0.79 -0.93 -1.73
N VAL A 75 1.67 -1.83 -1.27
CA VAL A 75 1.87 -2.14 0.15
C VAL A 75 2.27 -0.90 0.94
N LEU A 76 3.26 -0.14 0.44
CA LEU A 76 3.72 1.07 1.12
C LEU A 76 2.64 2.15 1.15
N ARG A 77 1.89 2.33 0.06
CA ARG A 77 0.78 3.30 0.01
C ARG A 77 -0.33 2.94 1.01
N LEU A 78 -0.67 1.66 1.13
CA LEU A 78 -1.64 1.19 2.12
C LEU A 78 -1.10 1.39 3.54
N LEU A 79 0.15 1.01 3.81
CA LEU A 79 0.77 1.20 5.13
C LEU A 79 0.78 2.68 5.53
N LEU A 80 1.12 3.57 4.60
CA LEU A 80 1.15 5.01 4.85
C LEU A 80 -0.26 5.61 5.01
N SER A 81 -1.30 5.05 4.39
CA SER A 81 -2.69 5.51 4.59
C SER A 81 -3.24 5.14 5.97
N LEU A 82 -2.63 4.15 6.63
CA LEU A 82 -2.96 3.77 8.02
C LEU A 82 -2.27 4.66 9.06
N ARG A 83 -1.33 5.52 8.66
CA ARG A 83 -0.64 6.42 9.60
C ARG A 83 -1.42 7.71 9.77
N GLU A 84 -1.76 8.02 11.02
CA GLU A 84 -2.20 9.36 11.40
C GLU A 84 -1.00 10.31 11.45
N ARG A 85 -1.14 11.48 10.82
CA ARG A 85 -0.17 12.56 10.93
C ARG A 85 -0.69 13.56 11.98
N PRO A 86 0.03 13.80 13.08
CA PRO A 86 -0.36 14.85 14.02
C PRO A 86 -0.45 16.18 13.27
N VAL A 87 -1.61 16.81 13.30
CA VAL A 87 -1.75 18.17 12.81
C VAL A 87 -1.00 19.05 13.81
N THR A 88 0.20 19.51 13.43
CA THR A 88 0.89 20.54 14.19
C THR A 88 0.09 21.82 13.96
N THR A 89 -0.80 22.17 14.89
CA THR A 89 -1.41 23.50 14.89
C THR A 89 -0.25 24.49 14.94
N PRO A 90 -0.08 25.37 13.94
CA PRO A 90 0.95 26.39 13.99
C PRO A 90 0.74 27.18 15.28
N GLY A 91 1.73 27.16 16.17
CA GLY A 91 1.70 28.03 17.34
C GLY A 91 1.55 29.48 16.86
N ILE A 92 0.67 30.24 17.51
CA ILE A 92 0.58 31.68 17.27
C ILE A 92 2.02 32.22 17.38
N PRO A 93 2.55 32.93 16.38
CA PRO A 93 3.88 33.53 16.46
C PRO A 93 3.98 34.28 17.77
N ALA A 94 5.03 34.03 18.57
CA ALA A 94 5.24 34.73 19.82
C ALA A 94 5.07 36.24 19.58
N GLN A 95 4.11 36.87 20.25
CA GLN A 95 3.97 38.32 20.14
C GLN A 95 5.31 38.95 20.53
N PRO A 96 5.84 39.90 19.75
CA PRO A 96 7.05 40.61 20.13
C PRO A 96 6.85 41.19 21.53
N ASP A 97 7.84 41.05 22.40
CA ASP A 97 7.82 41.63 23.74
C ASP A 97 7.41 43.11 23.62
N ALA A 98 6.35 43.50 24.34
CA ALA A 98 5.83 44.87 24.32
C ALA A 98 6.91 45.90 24.69
N ALA A 99 7.96 45.47 25.40
CA ALA A 99 9.13 46.26 25.76
C ALA A 99 10.00 46.69 24.54
N LEU A 100 10.00 45.93 23.44
CA LEU A 100 10.72 46.29 22.21
C LEU A 100 9.88 47.16 21.27
N ALA A 101 8.55 47.20 21.45
CA ALA A 101 7.65 48.04 20.67
C ALA A 101 7.56 49.49 21.17
N SER A 102 8.09 49.76 22.36
CA SER A 102 8.09 51.07 23.03
C SER A 102 9.43 51.80 23.03
N ALA A 103 10.44 51.29 22.31
CA ALA A 103 11.77 51.90 22.14
C ALA A 103 11.89 52.57 20.78
#